data_AF-A0A966UMD0-F1
#
_entry.id   AF-A0A966UMD0-F1
#
_cell.length_a   1.000
_cell.length_b   1.000
_cell.length_c   1.000
_cell.angle_alpha   90.00
_cell.angle_beta   90.00
_cell.angle_gamma   90.00
#
_symmetry.space_group_name_H-M   'P 1'
#
loop_
_entity.id
_entity.type
_entity.pdbx_description
1 polymer ?
#
loop_
_entity_poly.entity_id
_entity_poly.type
_entity_poly.pdbx_seq_one_letter_code
_entity_poly.pdbx_strand_id
1 'polypeptide(L)'
;MKDIKDFEEILTTIKITMLKKHADYGPYNIAKAPGGAMNGLIVRMHDKMTRLENLYYIKRDTPNYESIEDTLLDLANYAIIGLLVQRGQWKGTDEPGVHH
;
A
#
# COMPACT_ATOMS: atom_id res chain seq x y z
N MET A 1 -0.90 9.37 -19.53
CA MET A 1 0.39 10.03 -19.21
C MET A 1 0.64 11.10 -20.26
N LYS A 2 0.96 12.33 -19.84
CA LYS A 2 1.24 13.46 -20.77
C LYS A 2 2.75 13.71 -20.90
N ASP A 3 3.48 13.59 -19.80
CA ASP A 3 4.95 13.58 -19.76
C ASP A 3 5.42 12.35 -18.97
N ILE A 4 6.55 11.75 -19.38
CA ILE A 4 7.20 10.67 -18.64
C ILE A 4 7.73 11.16 -17.29
N LYS A 5 8.11 12.45 -17.19
CA LYS A 5 8.60 13.05 -15.94
C LYS A 5 7.57 12.98 -14.82
N ASP A 6 6.29 13.19 -15.13
CA ASP A 6 5.20 13.08 -14.15
C ASP A 6 5.12 11.66 -13.58
N PHE A 7 5.29 10.66 -14.44
CA PHE A 7 5.27 9.25 -14.03
C PHE A 7 6.49 8.91 -13.16
N GLU A 8 7.69 9.36 -13.54
CA GLU A 8 8.92 9.16 -12.76
C GLU A 8 8.87 9.87 -11.39
N GLU A 9 8.24 11.04 -11.32
CA GLU A 9 8.01 11.75 -10.06
C GLU A 9 7.08 10.94 -9.14
N ILE A 10 5.99 10.39 -9.68
CA ILE A 10 5.08 9.52 -8.91
C ILE A 10 5.81 8.27 -8.41
N LEU A 11 6.59 7.59 -9.26
CA LEU A 11 7.37 6.42 -8.85
C LEU A 11 8.38 6.76 -7.74
N THR A 12 9.01 7.93 -7.83
CA THR A 12 9.94 8.43 -6.80
C THR A 12 9.21 8.67 -5.49
N THR A 13 8.04 9.29 -5.53
CA THR A 13 7.19 9.53 -4.35
C THR A 13 6.75 8.22 -3.70
N ILE A 14 6.28 7.24 -4.49
CA ILE A 14 5.92 5.89 -4.03
C ILE A 14 7.10 5.27 -3.28
N LYS A 15 8.30 5.27 -3.90
CA LYS A 15 9.52 4.72 -3.30
C LYS A 15 9.88 5.40 -1.98
N ILE A 16 9.88 6.73 -1.93
CA ILE A 16 10.22 7.48 -0.72
C ILE A 16 9.22 7.18 0.41
N THR A 17 7.93 7.18 0.11
CA THR A 17 6.88 6.88 1.08
C THR A 17 6.99 5.45 1.61
N MET A 18 7.26 4.47 0.74
CA MET A 18 7.49 3.08 1.15
C MET A 18 8.67 2.97 2.12
N LEU A 19 9.80 3.61 1.81
CA LEU A 19 11.00 3.55 2.64
C LEU A 19 10.79 4.21 4.00
N LYS A 20 10.10 5.36 4.05
CA LYS A 20 9.75 6.03 5.31
C LYS A 20 8.86 5.14 6.20
N LYS A 21 7.76 4.63 5.65
CA LYS A 21 6.85 3.73 6.39
C LYS A 21 7.54 2.45 6.83
N HIS A 22 8.41 1.89 5.99
CA HIS A 22 9.18 0.70 6.35
C HIS A 22 10.14 0.98 7.52
N ALA A 23 10.77 2.16 7.58
CA ALA A 23 11.60 2.56 8.70
C ALA A 23 10.81 2.71 10.00
N ASP A 24 9.59 3.27 9.93
CA ASP A 24 8.74 3.51 11.11
C ASP A 24 8.14 2.21 11.68
N TYR A 25 7.69 1.30 10.81
CA TYR A 25 6.87 0.15 11.18
C TYR A 25 7.59 -1.20 11.08
N GLY A 26 8.66 -1.28 10.30
CA GLY A 26 9.33 -2.53 9.96
C GLY A 26 8.44 -3.52 9.17
N PRO A 27 9.00 -4.68 8.77
CA PRO A 27 8.29 -5.65 7.93
C PRO A 27 7.23 -6.47 8.69
N TYR A 28 7.36 -6.60 10.01
CA TYR A 28 6.56 -7.54 10.80
C TYR A 28 5.10 -7.12 10.98
N ASN A 29 4.77 -5.84 10.83
CA ASN A 29 3.38 -5.36 10.85
C ASN A 29 2.54 -5.91 9.69
N ILE A 30 3.20 -6.25 8.57
CA ILE A 30 2.57 -6.96 7.45
C ILE A 30 2.74 -8.47 7.64
N ALA A 31 3.95 -8.94 7.91
CA ALA A 31 4.23 -10.37 7.97
C ALA A 31 3.37 -11.12 9.01
N LYS A 32 3.12 -10.47 10.17
CA LYS A 32 2.34 -11.03 11.28
C LYS A 32 0.89 -10.53 11.32
N ALA A 33 0.38 -9.98 10.22
CA ALA A 33 -1.01 -9.55 10.17
C ALA A 33 -1.94 -10.76 10.43
N PRO A 34 -3.04 -10.59 11.18
CA PRO A 34 -4.02 -11.65 11.40
C PRO A 34 -4.54 -12.22 10.07
N GLY A 35 -4.56 -13.55 9.95
CA GLY A 35 -4.90 -14.24 8.70
C GLY A 35 -3.77 -14.26 7.66
N GLY A 36 -2.56 -13.85 8.03
CA GLY A 36 -1.38 -13.87 7.16
C GLY A 36 -1.15 -12.55 6.42
N ALA A 37 0.07 -12.41 5.87
CA ALA A 37 0.52 -11.18 5.22
C ALA A 37 -0.40 -10.72 4.07
N MET A 38 -0.81 -11.64 3.20
CA MET A 38 -1.67 -11.30 2.06
C MET A 38 -3.07 -10.86 2.51
N ASN A 39 -3.67 -11.54 3.50
CA ASN A 39 -4.95 -11.13 4.06
C ASN A 39 -4.85 -9.73 4.70
N GLY A 40 -3.79 -9.48 5.46
CA GLY A 40 -3.53 -8.18 6.05
C GLY A 40 -3.40 -7.05 5.03
N LEU A 41 -2.84 -7.33 3.85
CA LEU A 41 -2.77 -6.37 2.74
C LEU A 41 -4.14 -6.17 2.10
N ILE A 42 -4.89 -7.23 1.83
CA ILE A 42 -6.23 -7.16 1.23
C ILE A 42 -7.16 -6.29 2.09
N VAL A 43 -7.18 -6.51 3.41
CA VAL A 43 -8.01 -5.73 4.34
C VAL A 43 -7.62 -4.24 4.31
N ARG A 44 -6.32 -3.93 4.38
CA ARG A 44 -5.85 -2.52 4.34
C ARG A 44 -6.15 -1.84 3.01
N MET A 45 -6.00 -2.56 1.90
CA MET A 45 -6.35 -2.04 0.57
C MET A 45 -7.86 -1.82 0.45
N HIS A 46 -8.68 -2.71 1.00
CA HIS A 46 -10.14 -2.56 1.03
C HIS A 46 -10.57 -1.29 1.78
N ASP A 47 -9.98 -1.02 2.96
CA ASP A 47 -10.26 0.21 3.72
C ASP A 47 -9.88 1.47 2.93
N LYS A 48 -8.73 1.45 2.25
CA LYS A 48 -8.28 2.55 1.39
C LYS A 48 -9.16 2.72 0.16
N MET A 49 -9.62 1.63 -0.46
CA MET A 49 -10.55 1.70 -1.59
C MET A 49 -11.89 2.31 -1.19
N THR A 50 -12.45 1.87 -0.05
CA THR A 50 -13.69 2.43 0.51
C THR A 50 -13.53 3.94 0.78
N ARG A 51 -12.37 4.35 1.28
CA ARG A 51 -12.04 5.76 1.49
C ARG A 51 -11.97 6.54 0.16
N LEU A 52 -11.33 5.97 -0.85
CA LEU A 52 -11.23 6.57 -2.19
C LEU A 52 -12.61 6.79 -2.79
N GLU A 53 -13.50 5.80 -2.71
CA GLU A 53 -14.89 5.91 -3.18
C GLU A 53 -15.62 7.05 -2.48
N ASN A 54 -15.51 7.12 -1.15
CA ASN A 54 -16.14 8.19 -0.36
C ASN A 54 -15.64 9.58 -0.78
N LEU A 55 -14.33 9.75 -0.97
CA LEU A 55 -13.73 11.02 -1.39
C LEU A 55 -14.16 11.41 -2.81
N TYR A 56 -14.20 10.44 -3.72
CA TYR A 56 -14.52 10.68 -5.12
C TYR A 56 -16.01 10.97 -5.34
N TYR A 57 -16.90 10.20 -4.72
CA TYR A 57 -18.34 10.29 -4.96
C TYR A 57 -19.08 11.25 -4.04
N ILE A 58 -18.70 11.33 -2.77
CA ILE A 58 -19.55 11.99 -1.75
C ILE A 58 -19.19 13.49 -1.59
N LYS A 59 -18.06 13.96 -2.17
CA LYS A 59 -17.59 15.36 -2.11
C LYS A 59 -17.83 16.03 -0.74
N ARG A 60 -17.53 15.33 0.36
CA ARG A 60 -17.66 15.94 1.69
C ARG A 60 -16.60 17.02 1.83
N ASP A 61 -17.07 18.25 2.04
CA ASP A 61 -16.25 19.39 2.41
C ASP A 61 -15.39 19.01 3.64
N THR A 62 -14.10 19.29 3.55
CA THR A 62 -13.01 18.94 4.49
C THR A 62 -12.68 17.44 4.66
N PRO A 63 -11.78 16.87 3.82
CA PRO A 63 -11.05 15.67 4.16
C PRO A 63 -10.05 16.03 5.26
N ASN A 64 -10.38 15.71 6.50
CA ASN A 64 -9.63 16.24 7.64
C ASN A 64 -8.18 15.76 7.76
N TYR A 65 -7.70 14.69 7.08
CA TYR A 65 -6.31 14.25 7.30
C TYR A 65 -5.57 13.53 6.15
N GLU A 66 -6.20 13.13 5.04
CA GLU A 66 -5.49 12.38 3.98
C GLU A 66 -6.21 12.62 2.62
N SER A 67 -5.47 12.83 1.53
CA SER A 67 -5.99 13.21 0.20
C SER A 67 -6.30 12.00 -0.72
N ILE A 68 -6.94 12.24 -1.88
CA ILE A 68 -7.12 11.20 -2.91
C ILE A 68 -5.75 10.68 -3.37
N GLU A 69 -4.79 11.59 -3.58
CA GLU A 69 -3.43 11.25 -4.00
C GLU A 69 -2.72 10.36 -2.97
N ASP A 70 -2.75 10.72 -1.69
CA ASP A 70 -2.19 9.89 -0.61
C ASP A 70 -2.79 8.48 -0.61
N THR A 71 -4.09 8.37 -0.86
CA THR A 71 -4.80 7.08 -0.92
C THR A 71 -4.32 6.22 -2.08
N LEU A 72 -4.13 6.82 -3.25
CA LEU A 72 -3.64 6.13 -4.44
C LEU A 72 -2.18 5.69 -4.28
N LEU A 73 -1.34 6.53 -3.68
CA LEU A 73 0.05 6.20 -3.36
C LEU A 73 0.14 5.04 -2.35
N ASP A 74 -0.75 5.00 -1.35
CA ASP A 74 -0.84 3.89 -0.40
C ASP A 74 -1.27 2.59 -1.05
N LEU A 75 -2.29 2.63 -1.92
CA LEU A 75 -2.71 1.44 -2.67
C LEU A 75 -1.58 0.90 -3.55
N ALA A 76 -0.86 1.79 -4.25
CA ALA A 76 0.31 1.39 -5.05
C ALA A 76 1.41 0.74 -4.18
N ASN A 77 1.71 1.31 -3.01
CA ASN A 77 2.67 0.72 -2.08
C ASN A 77 2.22 -0.64 -1.53
N TYR A 78 0.95 -0.80 -1.16
CA TYR A 78 0.43 -2.09 -0.71
C TYR A 78 0.47 -3.15 -1.81
N ALA A 79 0.21 -2.79 -3.06
CA ALA A 79 0.37 -3.70 -4.20
C ALA A 79 1.84 -4.12 -4.38
N ILE A 80 2.79 -3.19 -4.27
CA ILE A 80 4.24 -3.50 -4.32
C ILE A 80 4.63 -4.43 -3.18
N ILE A 81 4.18 -4.17 -1.95
CA ILE A 81 4.43 -5.05 -0.80
C ILE A 81 3.81 -6.44 -1.04
N GLY A 82 2.61 -6.53 -1.61
CA GLY A 82 1.98 -7.80 -1.98
C GLY A 82 2.82 -8.61 -2.96
N LEU A 83 3.43 -7.97 -3.96
CA LEU A 83 4.37 -8.61 -4.88
C LEU A 83 5.62 -9.12 -4.16
N LEU A 84 6.17 -8.34 -3.22
CA LEU A 84 7.31 -8.78 -2.41
C LEU A 84 6.95 -10.00 -1.55
N VAL A 85 5.78 -9.99 -0.91
CA VAL A 85 5.27 -11.14 -0.13
C VAL A 85 5.10 -12.37 -1.03
N GLN A 86 4.44 -12.23 -2.18
CA GLN A 86 4.20 -13.32 -3.11
C GLN A 86 5.50 -13.94 -3.66
N ARG A 87 6.55 -13.12 -3.81
CA ARG A 87 7.87 -13.55 -4.28
C ARG A 87 8.78 -14.08 -3.17
N GLY A 88 8.32 -14.14 -1.91
CA GLY A 88 9.17 -14.49 -0.77
C GLY A 88 10.29 -13.47 -0.49
N GLN A 89 10.11 -12.23 -0.96
CA GLN A 89 11.07 -11.13 -0.81
C GLN A 89 10.74 -10.23 0.38
N TRP A 90 9.64 -10.50 1.08
CA TRP A 90 9.25 -9.78 2.28
C TRP A 90 9.75 -10.49 3.54
N LYS A 91 10.51 -9.79 4.38
CA LYS A 91 11.07 -10.37 5.60
C LYS A 91 9.96 -10.86 6.53
N GLY A 92 10.07 -12.11 6.99
CA GLY A 92 9.17 -12.71 7.98
C GLY A 92 7.97 -13.44 7.38
N THR A 93 7.91 -13.61 6.05
CA THR A 93 6.91 -14.46 5.38
C THR A 93 7.47 -15.78 4.88
N ASP A 94 8.63 -16.19 5.38
CA ASP A 94 9.36 -17.42 5.01
C ASP A 94 8.70 -18.71 5.55
N GLU A 95 7.43 -18.66 5.95
CA GLU A 95 6.71 -19.87 6.36
C GLU A 95 6.40 -20.72 5.12
N PRO A 96 6.80 -22.01 5.12
CA PRO A 96 6.58 -22.92 4.01
C PRO A 96 5.07 -23.19 3.88
N GLY A 97 4.41 -22.58 2.90
CA GLY A 97 2.99 -22.83 2.65
C GLY A 97 2.24 -21.91 1.68
N VAL A 98 2.89 -20.90 1.09
CA VAL A 98 2.19 -19.92 0.22
C VAL A 98 2.80 -19.88 -1.18
N HIS A 99 3.00 -21.06 -1.77
CA HIS A 99 3.18 -21.22 -3.21
C HIS A 99 2.18 -22.25 -3.70
N HIS A 100 0.96 -21.79 -3.97
CA HIS A 100 -0.04 -22.54 -4.73
C HIS A 100 -0.50 -21.67 -5.89
#